data_AF-A0A0D8XP62-F1
#
_entry.id   AF-A0A0D8XP62-F1
#
_cell.length_a   1.000
_cell.length_b   1.000
_cell.length_c   1.000
_cell.angle_alpha   90.00
_cell.angle_beta   90.00
_cell.angle_gamma   90.00
#
_symmetry.space_group_name_H-M   'P 1'
#
loop_
_entity.id
_entity.type
_entity.pdbx_description
1 polymer ?
#
loop_
_entity_poly.entity_id
_entity_poly.type
_entity_poly.pdbx_seq_one_letter_code
_entity_poly.pdbx_strand_id
1 'polypeptide(L)'
;MAMSHDVILPSDEELTVPQEITLSTPWLKAVAPYMAKHCENVINEFMLRRKELQDPRKTLKEGAAVTACGIQFLQSLKKSCLNETDKLGNCIDNGSAKLYISP
;
A
#
# COMPACT_ATOMS: atom_id res chain seq x y z
N MET A 1 7.68 17.20 15.54
CA MET A 1 7.21 18.54 15.13
C MET A 1 6.02 18.90 16.01
N ALA A 2 6.06 20.04 16.69
CA ALA A 2 4.87 20.62 17.28
C ALA A 2 4.05 21.29 16.16
N MET A 3 2.73 21.09 16.14
CA MET A 3 1.85 21.74 15.17
C MET A 3 1.67 23.21 15.58
N SER A 4 2.29 24.15 14.86
CA SER A 4 2.04 25.59 15.03
C SER A 4 0.92 26.07 14.09
N HIS A 5 0.37 27.26 14.33
CA HIS A 5 -0.71 27.83 13.50
C HIS A 5 -0.31 28.10 12.03
N ASP A 6 0.99 28.15 11.73
CA ASP A 6 1.52 28.40 10.38
C ASP A 6 1.48 27.15 9.47
N VAL A 7 1.09 26.01 10.03
CA VAL A 7 1.15 24.70 9.39
C VAL A 7 -0.15 24.44 8.64
N ILE A 8 -0.17 24.72 7.33
CA ILE A 8 -1.36 24.53 6.46
C ILE A 8 -1.60 23.04 6.23
N LEU A 9 -2.67 22.50 6.82
CA LEU A 9 -3.10 21.12 6.62
C LEU A 9 -3.94 20.99 5.35
N PRO A 10 -3.82 19.87 4.62
CA PRO A 10 -4.70 19.57 3.49
C PRO A 10 -6.16 19.46 3.95
N SER A 11 -7.10 19.69 3.04
CA SER A 11 -8.53 19.49 3.33
C SER A 11 -8.89 18.00 3.39
N ASP A 12 -10.00 17.67 4.06
CA ASP A 12 -10.48 16.28 4.15
C ASP A 12 -10.79 15.67 2.76
N GLU A 13 -11.19 16.52 1.80
CA GLU A 13 -11.44 16.10 0.42
C GLU A 13 -10.16 15.66 -0.31
N GLU A 14 -9.02 16.29 -0.02
CA GLU A 14 -7.71 15.91 -0.58
C GLU A 14 -7.19 14.60 0.03
N LEU A 15 -7.66 14.24 1.23
CA LEU A 15 -7.31 13.01 1.93
C LEU A 15 -8.20 11.83 1.50
N THR A 16 -9.40 12.10 0.99
CA THR A 16 -10.31 11.03 0.55
C THR A 16 -9.80 10.30 -0.69
N VAL A 17 -9.37 9.06 -0.50
CA VAL A 17 -9.10 8.12 -1.58
C VAL A 17 -10.39 7.35 -1.88
N PRO A 18 -10.82 7.20 -3.15
CA PRO A 18 -12.11 6.60 -3.49
C PRO A 18 -12.26 5.14 -3.06
N GLN A 19 -11.14 4.41 -2.96
CA GLN A 19 -11.12 3.06 -2.43
C GLN A 19 -9.81 2.79 -1.69
N GLU A 20 -9.92 2.17 -0.52
CA GLU A 20 -8.78 1.76 0.30
C GLU A 20 -8.45 0.28 0.11
N ILE A 21 -7.22 -0.10 0.45
CA ILE A 21 -6.78 -1.50 0.45
C ILE A 21 -7.24 -2.14 1.77
N THR A 22 -8.39 -2.81 1.74
CA THR A 22 -9.00 -3.46 2.91
C THR A 22 -8.51 -4.90 3.11
N LEU A 23 -7.19 -5.12 3.09
CA LEU A 23 -6.60 -6.44 3.33
C LEU A 23 -6.04 -6.54 4.75
N SER A 24 -6.19 -7.72 5.35
CA SER A 24 -5.50 -8.05 6.59
C SER A 24 -3.99 -8.18 6.35
N THR A 25 -3.19 -7.94 7.39
CA THR A 25 -1.72 -7.98 7.31
C THR A 25 -1.14 -9.28 6.71
N PRO A 26 -1.64 -10.50 7.00
CA PRO A 26 -1.09 -11.74 6.43
C PRO A 26 -1.27 -11.80 4.91
N TRP A 27 -2.45 -11.45 4.42
CA TRP A 27 -2.75 -11.42 2.98
C TRP A 27 -1.99 -10.30 2.28
N LEU A 28 -1.87 -9.13 2.91
CA LEU A 28 -1.06 -8.05 2.36
C LEU A 28 0.40 -8.46 2.22
N LYS A 29 0.95 -9.15 3.22
CA LYS A 29 2.31 -9.71 3.16
C LYS A 29 2.45 -10.76 2.05
N ALA A 30 1.48 -11.65 1.89
CA ALA A 30 1.49 -12.66 0.82
C ALA A 30 1.61 -12.02 -0.58
N VAL A 31 0.90 -10.91 -0.81
CA VAL A 31 0.81 -10.27 -2.14
C VAL A 31 1.82 -9.15 -2.35
N ALA A 32 2.41 -8.61 -1.28
CA ALA A 32 3.34 -7.49 -1.31
C ALA A 32 4.49 -7.61 -2.34
N PRO A 33 5.24 -8.73 -2.44
CA PRO A 33 6.34 -8.82 -3.39
C PRO A 33 5.86 -8.75 -4.85
N TYR A 34 4.70 -9.32 -5.15
CA TYR A 34 4.11 -9.29 -6.49
C TYR A 34 3.54 -7.90 -6.83
N MET A 35 2.88 -7.26 -5.86
CA MET A 35 2.39 -5.90 -6.00
C MET A 35 3.54 -4.91 -6.20
N ALA A 36 4.65 -5.09 -5.48
CA ALA A 36 5.86 -4.28 -5.63
C ALA A 36 6.43 -4.37 -7.05
N LYS A 37 6.43 -5.57 -7.64
CA LYS A 37 6.90 -5.75 -9.02
C LYS A 37 5.93 -5.14 -10.04
N HIS A 38 4.62 -5.29 -9.82
CA HIS A 38 3.62 -4.78 -10.74
C HIS A 38 3.55 -3.25 -10.75
N CYS A 39 3.61 -2.64 -9.57
CA CYS A 39 3.49 -1.19 -9.35
C CYS A 39 4.84 -0.47 -9.19
N GLU A 40 5.94 -1.11 -9.61
CA GLU A 40 7.32 -0.65 -9.37
C GLU A 40 7.55 0.81 -9.76
N ASN A 41 7.10 1.21 -10.96
CA ASN A 41 7.30 2.58 -11.46
C ASN A 41 6.61 3.62 -10.58
N VAL A 42 5.35 3.37 -10.19
CA VAL A 42 4.54 4.30 -9.39
C VAL A 42 5.06 4.38 -7.96
N ILE A 43 5.46 3.24 -7.39
CA ILE A 43 6.04 3.17 -6.05
C ILE A 43 7.38 3.92 -6.02
N ASN A 44 8.24 3.73 -7.02
CA ASN A 44 9.53 4.40 -7.10
C ASN A 44 9.37 5.92 -7.20
N GLU A 45 8.41 6.42 -7.99
CA GLU A 45 8.12 7.85 -8.07
C GLU A 45 7.66 8.41 -6.71
N PHE A 46 6.72 7.74 -6.05
CA PHE A 46 6.26 8.14 -4.71
C PHE A 46 7.40 8.17 -3.69
N MET A 47 8.23 7.11 -3.67
CA MET A 47 9.35 7.00 -2.73
C MET A 47 10.44 8.05 -3.00
N LEU A 48 10.69 8.37 -4.28
CA LEU A 48 11.64 9.42 -4.67
C LEU A 48 11.14 10.80 -4.19
N ARG A 49 9.90 11.18 -4.54
CA ARG A 49 9.35 12.48 -4.13
C ARG A 49 9.25 12.63 -2.62
N ARG A 50 8.89 11.56 -1.92
CA ARG A 50 8.86 11.54 -0.45
C ARG A 50 10.24 11.80 0.15
N LYS A 51 11.29 11.26 -0.45
CA LYS A 51 12.67 11.48 0.00
C LYS A 51 13.16 12.89 -0.29
N GLU A 52 12.80 13.46 -1.44
CA GLU A 52 13.21 14.80 -1.87
C GLU A 52 12.49 15.91 -1.08
N LEU A 53 11.16 15.80 -0.97
CA LEU A 53 10.33 16.86 -0.37
C LEU A 53 10.33 16.80 1.16
N GLN A 54 10.52 15.61 1.75
CA GLN A 54 10.43 15.34 3.19
C GLN A 54 9.14 15.85 3.87
N ASP A 55 8.09 16.10 3.08
CA ASP A 55 6.78 16.58 3.53
C ASP A 55 5.69 15.68 2.95
N PRO A 56 4.94 14.93 3.79
CA PRO A 56 3.93 13.99 3.30
C PRO A 56 2.76 14.67 2.58
N ARG A 57 2.46 15.95 2.87
CA ARG A 57 1.31 16.67 2.28
C ARG A 57 1.47 16.88 0.79
N LYS A 58 2.71 17.09 0.36
CA LYS A 58 3.05 17.31 -1.05
C LYS A 58 3.08 16.02 -1.86
N THR A 59 3.04 14.87 -1.19
CA THR A 59 3.11 13.53 -1.81
C THR A 59 1.77 12.78 -1.86
N LEU A 60 0.67 13.46 -1.52
CA LEU A 60 -0.66 12.83 -1.44
C LEU A 60 -1.14 12.30 -2.81
N LYS A 61 -0.84 13.03 -3.89
CA LYS A 61 -1.27 12.65 -5.25
C LYS A 61 -0.62 11.35 -5.71
N GLU A 62 0.68 11.23 -5.46
CA GLU A 62 1.49 10.07 -5.79
C GLU A 62 1.13 8.89 -4.89
N GLY A 63 0.85 9.16 -3.60
CA GLY A 63 0.31 8.16 -2.69
C GLY A 63 -1.03 7.59 -3.15
N ALA A 64 -1.95 8.44 -3.61
CA ALA A 64 -3.22 8.01 -4.19
C ALA A 64 -3.01 7.16 -5.46
N ALA A 65 -2.03 7.50 -6.31
CA ALA A 65 -1.68 6.71 -7.48
C ALA A 65 -1.14 5.32 -7.10
N VAL A 66 -0.32 5.21 -6.05
CA VAL A 66 0.16 3.92 -5.52
C VAL A 66 -1.02 3.06 -5.05
N THR A 67 -1.94 3.64 -4.27
CA THR A 67 -3.13 2.93 -3.79
C THR A 67 -4.03 2.46 -4.94
N ALA A 68 -4.23 3.31 -5.96
CA ALA A 68 -4.99 2.94 -7.15
C ALA A 68 -4.35 1.77 -7.92
N CYS A 69 -3.03 1.78 -8.09
CA CYS A 69 -2.30 0.67 -8.72
C CYS A 69 -2.43 -0.62 -7.91
N GLY A 70 -2.29 -0.53 -6.58
CA GLY A 70 -2.48 -1.67 -5.67
C GLY A 70 -3.87 -2.30 -5.80
N ILE A 71 -4.93 -1.49 -5.88
CA ILE A 71 -6.29 -1.99 -6.02
C ILE A 71 -6.51 -2.69 -7.36
N GLN A 72 -6.03 -2.10 -8.46
CA GLN A 72 -6.12 -2.73 -9.78
C GLN A 72 -5.39 -4.09 -9.80
N PHE A 73 -4.21 -4.15 -9.19
CA PHE A 73 -3.47 -5.41 -9.03
C PHE A 73 -4.26 -6.44 -8.21
N LEU A 74 -4.82 -6.05 -7.05
CA LEU A 74 -5.60 -6.94 -6.19
C LEU A 74 -6.88 -7.44 -6.89
N GLN A 75 -7.55 -6.60 -7.67
CA GLN A 75 -8.70 -7.00 -8.47
C GLN A 75 -8.34 -8.03 -9.54
N SER A 76 -7.16 -7.88 -10.18
CA SER A 76 -6.63 -8.85 -11.13
C SER A 76 -6.24 -10.16 -10.46
N LEU A 77 -5.52 -10.08 -9.34
CA LEU A 77 -5.07 -11.23 -8.56
C LEU A 77 -6.26 -12.06 -8.05
N LYS A 78 -7.32 -11.41 -7.58
CA LYS A 78 -8.57 -12.04 -7.16
C LYS A 78 -9.24 -12.85 -8.28
N LYS A 79 -9.11 -12.42 -9.54
CA LYS A 79 -9.71 -13.12 -10.68
C LYS A 79 -8.89 -14.33 -11.12
N SER A 80 -7.57 -14.26 -10.97
CA SER A 80 -6.65 -15.24 -11.56
C SER A 80 -6.07 -16.26 -10.57
N CYS A 81 -5.73 -15.83 -9.34
CA CYS A 81 -4.88 -16.59 -8.41
C CYS A 81 -5.38 -16.55 -6.95
N LEU A 82 -6.70 -16.44 -6.77
CA LEU A 82 -7.29 -16.30 -5.43
C LEU A 82 -6.98 -17.50 -4.53
N ASN A 83 -7.10 -18.72 -5.04
CA ASN A 83 -6.95 -19.94 -4.24
C ASN A 83 -5.53 -20.10 -3.68
N GLU A 84 -4.52 -19.75 -4.48
CA GLU A 84 -3.11 -19.82 -4.12
C GLU A 84 -2.75 -18.72 -3.12
N THR A 85 -3.28 -17.52 -3.36
CA THR A 85 -3.11 -16.37 -2.47
C THR A 85 -3.71 -16.64 -1.10
N ASP A 86 -4.91 -17.24 -1.04
CA ASP A 86 -5.56 -17.59 0.22
C ASP A 86 -4.80 -18.67 0.98
N LYS A 87 -4.25 -19.68 0.28
CA LYS A 87 -3.41 -20.70 0.93
C LYS A 87 -2.16 -20.07 1.56
N LEU A 88 -1.50 -19.15 0.85
CA LEU A 88 -0.32 -18.46 1.37
C LEU A 88 -0.67 -17.52 2.53
N GLY A 89 -1.76 -16.75 2.41
CA GLY A 89 -2.25 -15.87 3.47
C GLY A 89 -2.56 -16.64 4.76
N ASN A 90 -3.26 -17.77 4.66
CA ASN A 90 -3.55 -18.64 5.79
C ASN A 90 -2.28 -19.26 6.41
N CYS A 91 -1.28 -19.61 5.60
CA CYS A 91 0.00 -20.11 6.09
C CYS A 91 0.74 -19.04 6.92
N ILE A 92 0.76 -17.80 6.43
CA ILE A 92 1.41 -16.68 7.12
C ILE A 92 0.69 -16.35 8.43
N ASP A 93 -0.64 -16.35 8.43
CA ASP A 93 -1.47 -16.05 9.60
C ASP A 93 -1.27 -17.07 10.73
N ASN A 94 -1.26 -18.37 10.38
CA ASN A 94 -1.12 -19.45 11.36
C ASN A 94 0.35 -19.82 11.68
N GLY A 95 1.31 -19.37 10.87
CA GLY A 95 2.70 -19.82 10.97
C GLY A 95 3.51 -19.15 12.08
N SER A 96 3.29 -17.86 12.33
CA SER A 96 4.03 -17.12 13.36
C SER A 96 3.31 -15.82 13.75
N ALA A 97 3.38 -15.45 15.03
CA ALA A 97 2.93 -14.14 15.50
C ALA A 97 3.63 -12.95 14.81
N LYS A 98 4.82 -13.18 14.21
CA LYS A 98 5.56 -12.15 13.45
C LYS A 98 5.20 -12.11 11.96
N LEU A 99 4.37 -13.03 11.49
CA LEU A 99 3.88 -13.14 10.09
C LEU A 99 5.04 -13.17 9.09
N TYR A 100 5.93 -14.16 9.20
CA TYR A 100 7.05 -14.33 8.28
C TYR A 100 6.60 -14.97 6.96
N ILE A 101 7.18 -14.52 5.85
CA ILE A 101 6.97 -15.11 4.51
C ILE A 101 7.99 -16.22 4.22
N SER A 102 9.19 -16.11 4.82
CA SER A 102 10.25 -17.12 4.76
C SER A 102 10.64 -17.54 6.18
N PRO A 103 11.10 -18.79 6.39
CA PRO A 103 11.70 -19.20 7.66
C PRO A 103 12.89 -18.31 8.05
#